data_AF-A0A7S2YKW2-F1
#
_entry.id   AF-A0A7S2YKW2-F1
#
_cell.length_a   1.000
_cell.length_b   1.000
_cell.length_c   1.000
_cell.angle_alpha   90.00
_cell.angle_beta   90.00
_cell.angle_gamma   90.00
#
_symmetry.space_group_name_H-M   'P 1'
#
loop_
_entity.id
_entity.type
_entity.pdbx_description
1 polymer ?
#
loop_
_entity_poly.entity_id
_entity_poly.type
_entity_poly.pdbx_seq_one_letter_code
_entity_poly.pdbx_strand_id
1 'polypeptide(L)'
;FKSHFLTRLEFPDLTPEQIARIFLQKLTFAGLVPAEGVTVEYLAELIASNTEPEWRSERNGRIADLLLTGVRAELRKRQFWDDTASKGSLSPMKILSPGSSRMPAYMPEEVFVTVEDIQNAIVDGM
;
A
#
# COMPACT_ATOMS: atom_id res chain seq x y z
N PHE A 1 19.25 36.19 19.49
CA PHE A 1 19.14 34.80 19.02
C PHE A 1 19.28 34.60 17.49
N LYS A 2 18.97 35.57 16.61
CA LYS A 2 19.13 35.41 15.14
C LYS A 2 20.55 35.63 14.56
N SER A 3 21.53 36.03 15.37
CA SER A 3 22.86 36.50 14.90
C SER A 3 24.04 35.54 15.17
N HIS A 4 23.83 34.37 15.77
CA HIS A 4 24.92 33.46 16.20
C HIS A 4 24.99 32.13 15.45
N PHE A 5 24.08 31.89 14.49
CA PHE A 5 24.19 30.71 13.62
C PHE A 5 24.96 31.09 12.36
N LEU A 6 26.19 30.62 12.25
CA LEU A 6 27.10 30.83 11.11
C LEU A 6 26.64 30.12 9.83
N THR A 7 25.64 29.25 9.89
CA THR A 7 25.14 28.51 8.72
C THR A 7 23.64 28.26 8.86
N ARG A 8 22.89 28.63 7.83
CA ARG A 8 21.46 28.34 7.70
C ARG A 8 21.30 27.19 6.72
N LEU A 9 20.74 26.08 7.18
CA LEU A 9 20.36 24.94 6.35
C LEU A 9 18.85 24.98 6.16
N GLU A 10 18.42 25.03 4.90
CA GLU A 10 17.01 24.96 4.53
C GLU A 10 16.74 23.60 3.92
N PHE A 11 15.70 22.92 4.40
CA PHE A 11 15.26 21.63 3.88
C PHE A 11 14.01 21.86 3.03
N PRO A 12 14.07 21.58 1.73
CA PRO A 12 12.90 21.75 0.86
C PRO A 12 11.85 20.68 1.16
N ASP A 13 10.60 20.99 0.82
CA ASP A 13 9.50 20.04 0.88
C ASP A 13 9.64 18.95 -0.19
N LEU A 14 9.14 17.75 0.13
CA LEU A 14 9.14 16.65 -0.83
C LEU A 14 8.10 16.85 -1.93
N THR A 15 8.49 16.55 -3.16
CA THR A 15 7.56 16.51 -4.29
C THR A 15 6.69 15.25 -4.22
N PRO A 16 5.49 15.24 -4.85
CA PRO A 16 4.67 14.03 -4.96
C PRO A 16 5.43 12.83 -5.54
N GLU A 17 6.33 13.06 -6.50
CA GLU A 17 7.17 12.02 -7.08
C GLU A 17 8.14 11.41 -6.07
N GLN A 18 8.75 12.24 -5.22
CA GLN A 18 9.62 11.75 -4.15
C GLN A 18 8.84 10.96 -3.10
N ILE A 19 7.63 11.42 -2.75
CA ILE A 19 6.73 10.70 -1.84
C ILE A 19 6.34 9.34 -2.45
N ALA A 20 6.01 9.28 -3.74
CA ALA A 20 5.69 8.05 -4.45
C ALA A 20 6.85 7.04 -4.44
N ARG A 21 8.09 7.50 -4.66
CA ARG A 21 9.29 6.66 -4.56
C ARG A 21 9.49 6.09 -3.15
N ILE A 22 9.32 6.94 -2.12
CA ILE A 22 9.40 6.51 -0.71
C ILE A 22 8.32 5.48 -0.40
N PHE A 23 7.10 5.69 -0.89
CA PHE A 23 5.99 4.75 -0.71
C PHE A 23 6.29 3.40 -1.33
N LEU A 24 6.76 3.32 -2.58
CA LEU A 24 7.12 2.04 -3.22
C LEU A 24 8.25 1.30 -2.48
N GLN A 25 9.24 2.03 -1.96
CA GLN A 25 10.28 1.44 -1.12
C GLN A 25 9.71 0.88 0.19
N LYS A 26 8.78 1.59 0.83
CA LYS A 26 8.10 1.11 2.03
C LYS A 26 7.18 -0.08 1.75
N LEU A 27 6.54 -0.11 0.59
CA LEU A 27 5.66 -1.18 0.14
C LEU A 27 6.45 -2.48 -0.06
N THR A 28 7.58 -2.41 -0.75
CA THR A 28 8.50 -3.55 -0.93
C THR A 28 9.11 -4.00 0.39
N PHE A 29 9.51 -3.08 1.27
CA PHE A 29 9.99 -3.41 2.62
C PHE A 29 8.91 -4.09 3.48
N ALA A 30 7.64 -3.80 3.23
CA ALA A 30 6.51 -4.46 3.87
C ALA A 30 6.20 -5.86 3.33
N GLY A 31 6.96 -6.35 2.33
CA GLY A 31 6.73 -7.64 1.68
C GLY A 31 5.55 -7.64 0.71
N LEU A 32 5.09 -6.47 0.28
CA LEU A 32 4.01 -6.30 -0.69
C LEU A 32 4.60 -6.02 -2.07
N VAL A 33 3.92 -6.49 -3.12
CA VAL A 33 4.38 -6.34 -4.51
C VAL A 33 3.44 -5.38 -5.24
N PRO A 34 3.94 -4.29 -5.85
CA PRO A 34 3.11 -3.43 -6.68
C PRO A 34 2.66 -4.20 -7.93
N ALA A 35 1.36 -4.17 -8.24
CA ALA A 35 0.83 -4.75 -9.47
C ALA A 35 1.21 -3.91 -10.70
N GLU A 36 0.93 -4.46 -11.89
CA GLU A 36 1.10 -3.73 -13.15
C GLU A 36 0.30 -2.42 -13.14
N GLY A 37 0.93 -1.34 -13.58
CA GLY A 37 0.33 0.01 -13.60
C GLY A 37 0.58 0.84 -12.34
N VAL A 38 1.10 0.26 -11.25
CA VAL A 38 1.51 1.03 -10.05
C VAL A 38 2.91 1.62 -10.27
N THR A 39 2.96 2.71 -11.05
CA THR A 39 4.22 3.43 -11.36
C THR A 39 4.41 4.67 -10.48
N VAL A 40 5.64 5.19 -10.44
CA VAL A 40 5.96 6.41 -9.68
C VAL A 40 5.16 7.60 -10.22
N GLU A 41 5.06 7.71 -11.55
CA GLU A 41 4.38 8.81 -12.24
C GLU A 41 2.88 8.80 -11.94
N TYR A 42 2.27 7.61 -12.02
CA TYR A 42 0.86 7.42 -11.71
C TYR A 42 0.55 7.78 -10.25
N LEU A 43 1.37 7.29 -9.32
CA LEU A 43 1.21 7.59 -7.89
C LEU A 43 1.42 9.08 -7.60
N ALA A 44 2.39 9.72 -8.25
CA ALA A 44 2.64 11.15 -8.09
C ALA A 44 1.45 11.99 -8.56
N GLU A 45 0.86 11.65 -9.70
CA GLU A 45 -0.35 12.28 -10.21
C GLU A 45 -1.55 12.05 -9.28
N LEU A 46 -1.72 10.83 -8.78
CA LEU A 46 -2.80 10.48 -7.87
C LEU A 46 -2.69 11.24 -6.54
N ILE A 47 -1.48 11.35 -5.97
CA ILE A 47 -1.22 12.16 -4.78
C ILE A 47 -1.51 13.64 -5.07
N ALA A 48 -1.01 14.17 -6.18
CA ALA A 48 -1.15 15.58 -6.51
C ALA A 48 -2.60 15.99 -6.78
N SER A 49 -3.41 15.11 -7.38
CA SER A 49 -4.82 15.37 -7.71
C SER A 49 -5.77 15.24 -6.53
N ASN A 50 -5.41 14.44 -5.51
CA ASN A 50 -6.28 14.15 -4.37
C ASN A 50 -5.85 14.84 -3.06
N THR A 51 -4.76 15.61 -3.06
CA THR A 51 -4.27 16.29 -1.85
C THR A 51 -3.87 17.73 -2.09
N GLU A 52 -4.23 18.59 -1.14
CA GLU A 52 -3.91 20.01 -1.18
C GLU A 52 -2.40 20.26 -0.95
N PRO A 53 -1.79 21.24 -1.64
CA PRO A 53 -0.35 21.55 -1.48
C PRO A 53 0.05 21.85 -0.03
N GLU A 54 -0.76 22.62 0.70
CA GLU A 54 -0.47 22.99 2.10
C GLU A 54 -0.52 21.77 3.02
N TRP A 55 -1.53 20.92 2.87
CA TRP A 55 -1.63 19.65 3.61
C TRP A 55 -0.43 18.74 3.34
N ARG A 56 0.09 18.75 2.09
CA ARG A 56 1.28 17.98 1.71
C ARG A 56 2.55 18.51 2.36
N SER A 57 2.76 19.82 2.40
CA SER A 57 3.93 20.42 3.07
C SER A 57 3.97 20.12 4.56
N GLU A 58 2.81 20.10 5.24
CA GLU A 58 2.74 19.76 6.67
C GLU A 58 3.16 18.31 6.98
N ARG A 59 2.90 17.37 6.06
CA ARG A 59 3.05 15.92 6.30
C ARG A 59 4.27 15.34 5.61
N ASN A 60 4.60 15.82 4.42
CA ASN A 60 5.81 15.51 3.70
C ASN A 60 6.01 13.97 3.61
N GLY A 61 7.13 13.41 4.05
CA GLY A 61 7.37 11.96 4.02
C GLY A 61 6.33 11.10 4.76
N ARG A 62 5.58 11.66 5.73
CA ARG A 62 4.52 10.95 6.46
C ARG A 62 3.39 10.48 5.54
N ILE A 63 3.20 11.12 4.40
CA ILE A 63 2.17 10.74 3.42
C ILE A 63 2.40 9.31 2.93
N ALA A 64 3.66 8.89 2.76
CA ALA A 64 3.98 7.52 2.38
C ALA A 64 3.60 6.49 3.46
N ASP A 65 3.66 6.87 4.74
CA ASP A 65 3.21 6.00 5.85
C ASP A 65 1.68 5.91 5.94
N LEU A 66 0.99 7.03 5.69
CA LEU A 66 -0.48 7.07 5.62
C LEU A 66 -1.00 6.21 4.48
N LEU A 67 -0.41 6.34 3.28
CA LEU A 67 -0.70 5.49 2.13
C LEU A 67 -0.52 4.01 2.43
N LEU A 68 0.61 3.63 3.02
CA LEU A 68 0.86 2.23 3.36
C LEU A 68 -0.16 1.69 4.37
N THR A 69 -0.57 2.53 5.32
CA THR A 69 -1.59 2.16 6.31
C THR A 69 -2.96 1.97 5.66
N GLY A 70 -3.35 2.88 4.76
CA GLY A 70 -4.60 2.79 3.99
C GLY A 70 -4.62 1.55 3.10
N VAL A 71 -3.56 1.28 2.33
CA VAL A 71 -3.46 0.08 1.48
C VAL A 71 -3.57 -1.19 2.31
N ARG A 72 -2.94 -1.26 3.48
CA ARG A 72 -3.07 -2.41 4.39
C ARG A 72 -4.49 -2.58 4.94
N ALA A 73 -5.27 -1.50 5.04
CA ALA A 73 -6.68 -1.60 5.41
C ALA A 73 -7.50 -2.18 4.26
N GLU A 74 -7.27 -1.71 3.02
CA GLU A 74 -7.93 -2.24 1.81
C GLU A 74 -7.62 -3.72 1.58
N LEU A 75 -6.36 -4.13 1.70
CA LEU A 75 -5.96 -5.52 1.58
C LEU A 75 -6.66 -6.42 2.62
N ARG A 76 -6.82 -5.92 3.85
CA ARG A 76 -7.58 -6.65 4.89
C ARG A 76 -9.05 -6.77 4.52
N LYS A 77 -9.69 -5.70 4.04
CA LYS A 77 -11.09 -5.73 3.56
C LYS A 77 -11.24 -6.79 2.45
N ARG A 78 -10.30 -6.84 1.50
CA ARG A 78 -10.29 -7.82 0.41
C ARG A 78 -10.20 -9.26 0.91
N GLN A 79 -9.27 -9.55 1.82
CA GLN A 79 -9.14 -10.89 2.42
C GLN A 79 -10.42 -11.34 3.14
N PHE A 80 -11.06 -10.46 3.90
CA PHE A 80 -12.33 -10.79 4.56
C PHE A 80 -13.46 -11.09 3.57
N TRP A 81 -13.53 -10.38 2.45
CA TRP A 81 -14.54 -10.63 1.42
C TRP A 81 -14.33 -11.97 0.71
N ASP A 82 -13.09 -12.31 0.39
CA ASP A 82 -12.72 -13.54 -0.32
C ASP A 82 -12.94 -14.80 0.55
N ASP A 83 -12.62 -14.71 1.85
CA ASP A 83 -12.88 -15.78 2.82
C ASP A 83 -14.39 -16.05 3.05
N THR A 84 -15.22 -15.02 2.91
CA THR A 84 -16.68 -15.15 3.09
C THR A 84 -17.33 -15.79 1.86
N ALA A 85 -16.81 -15.53 0.66
CA ALA A 85 -17.23 -16.18 -0.58
C ALA A 85 -16.78 -17.65 -0.65
N SER A 86 -15.58 -17.95 -0.17
CA SER A 86 -14.98 -19.30 -0.23
C SER A 86 -15.61 -20.33 0.73
N LYS A 87 -16.35 -19.90 1.77
CA LYS A 87 -17.07 -20.80 2.69
C LYS A 87 -18.34 -21.41 2.08
N GLY A 88 -18.74 -21.01 0.88
CA GLY A 88 -19.92 -21.53 0.17
C GLY A 88 -19.75 -22.87 -0.55
N SER A 89 -18.53 -23.41 -0.71
CA SER A 89 -18.30 -24.59 -1.57
C SER A 89 -17.54 -25.76 -0.91
N LEU A 90 -17.71 -25.98 0.40
CA LEU A 90 -17.28 -27.25 1.00
C LEU A 90 -18.33 -28.34 0.75
N SER A 91 -18.26 -28.94 -0.44
CA SER A 91 -18.99 -30.17 -0.75
C SER A 91 -18.53 -31.30 0.21
N PRO A 92 -19.42 -31.88 1.04
CA PRO A 92 -19.06 -32.88 2.05
C PRO A 92 -18.40 -34.16 1.49
N MET A 93 -18.44 -34.38 0.17
CA MET A 93 -17.90 -35.58 -0.49
C MET A 93 -16.37 -35.65 -0.60
N LYS A 94 -15.62 -34.56 -0.37
CA LYS A 94 -14.13 -34.59 -0.47
C LYS A 94 -13.42 -35.07 0.79
N ILE A 95 -14.13 -35.23 1.91
CA ILE A 95 -13.54 -35.61 3.22
C ILE A 95 -13.25 -37.12 3.32
N LEU A 96 -13.82 -37.95 2.43
CA LEU A 96 -13.78 -39.41 2.55
C LEU A 96 -12.80 -40.14 1.61
N SER A 97 -11.89 -39.44 0.92
CA SER A 97 -10.90 -40.08 0.04
C SER A 97 -9.51 -40.13 0.69
N PRO A 98 -9.05 -41.29 1.21
CA PRO A 98 -7.71 -41.46 1.75
C PRO A 98 -6.75 -41.69 0.58
N GLY A 99 -6.20 -40.62 -0.01
CA GLY A 99 -5.34 -40.83 -1.19
C GLY A 99 -4.57 -39.66 -1.78
N SER A 100 -4.59 -38.46 -1.21
CA SER A 100 -3.72 -37.39 -1.72
C SER A 100 -3.41 -36.35 -0.66
N SER A 101 -2.51 -36.70 0.25
CA SER A 101 -1.89 -35.76 1.19
C SER A 101 -0.48 -35.40 0.70
N ARG A 102 -0.36 -34.91 -0.54
CA ARG A 102 0.71 -33.96 -0.81
C ARG A 102 0.17 -32.62 -0.35
N MET A 103 0.51 -32.23 0.88
CA MET A 103 0.31 -30.85 1.31
C MET A 103 0.97 -29.97 0.24
N PRO A 104 0.24 -29.08 -0.45
CA PRO A 104 0.87 -28.16 -1.38
C PRO A 104 1.90 -27.39 -0.57
N ALA A 105 3.13 -27.31 -1.07
CA ALA A 105 4.15 -26.48 -0.48
C ALA A 105 3.54 -25.09 -0.28
N TYR A 106 3.56 -24.59 0.95
CA TYR A 106 3.12 -23.24 1.26
C TYR A 106 4.10 -22.28 0.55
N MET A 107 3.85 -21.99 -0.72
CA MET A 107 4.43 -20.83 -1.37
C MET A 107 3.83 -19.63 -0.65
N PRO A 108 4.64 -18.75 -0.04
CA PRO A 108 4.11 -17.49 0.43
C PRO A 108 3.46 -16.81 -0.77
N GLU A 109 2.15 -16.64 -0.74
CA GLU A 109 1.43 -15.92 -1.80
C GLU A 109 1.95 -14.48 -1.80
N GLU A 110 2.53 -14.07 -2.93
CA GLU A 110 2.89 -12.67 -3.13
C GLU A 110 1.62 -11.85 -3.09
N VAL A 111 1.52 -10.95 -2.11
CA VAL A 111 0.36 -10.08 -1.97
C VAL A 111 0.54 -8.90 -2.90
N PHE A 112 -0.17 -8.96 -4.03
CA PHE A 112 -0.21 -7.88 -5.01
C PHE A 112 -1.09 -6.73 -4.52
N VAL A 113 -0.54 -5.52 -4.63
CA VAL A 113 -1.24 -4.26 -4.38
C VAL A 113 -1.67 -3.69 -5.73
N THR A 114 -2.97 -3.60 -5.94
CA THR A 114 -3.54 -3.10 -7.19
C THR A 114 -3.64 -1.58 -7.17
N VAL A 115 -3.87 -1.00 -8.36
CA VAL A 115 -4.19 0.42 -8.50
C VAL A 115 -5.44 0.79 -7.69
N GLU A 116 -6.45 -0.09 -7.68
CA GLU A 116 -7.70 0.11 -6.94
C GLU A 116 -7.48 0.18 -5.42
N ASP A 117 -6.64 -0.71 -4.86
CA ASP A 117 -6.30 -0.69 -3.43
C ASP A 117 -5.70 0.67 -3.01
N ILE A 118 -4.91 1.27 -3.90
CA ILE A 118 -4.24 2.55 -3.65
C ILE A 118 -5.20 3.73 -3.82
N GLN A 119 -6.03 3.71 -4.87
CA GLN A 119 -7.07 4.71 -5.07
C GLN A 119 -8.03 4.74 -3.88
N ASN A 120 -8.51 3.58 -3.46
CA ASN A 120 -9.40 3.47 -2.30
C ASN A 120 -8.68 3.94 -1.03
N ALA A 121 -7.42 3.57 -0.81
CA ALA A 121 -6.65 4.04 0.34
C ALA A 121 -6.52 5.58 0.41
N ILE A 122 -6.47 6.25 -0.74
CA ILE A 122 -6.40 7.72 -0.82
C ILE A 122 -7.77 8.35 -0.56
N VAL A 123 -8.83 7.77 -1.11
CA VAL A 123 -10.21 8.28 -1.01
C VAL A 123 -10.84 8.01 0.36
N ASP A 124 -10.63 6.82 0.92
CA ASP A 124 -11.21 6.39 2.21
C ASP A 124 -10.50 6.97 3.44
N GLY A 125 -9.41 7.71 3.22
CA GLY A 125 -8.75 8.52 4.24
C GLY A 125 -7.28 8.19 4.43
N MET A 126 -6.44 8.96 3.75
CA MET A 126 -5.13 9.35 4.25
C MET A 126 -5.23 10.43 5.34
#